data_AF-A0A1C5YDU0-F1
#
_entry.id   AF-A0A1C5YDU0-F1
#
_cell.length_a   1.000
_cell.length_b   1.000
_cell.length_c   1.000
_cell.angle_alpha   90.00
_cell.angle_beta   90.00
_cell.angle_gamma   90.00
#
_symmetry.space_group_name_H-M   'P 1'
#
loop_
_entity.id
_entity.type
_entity.pdbx_description
1 polymer ?
#
loop_
_entity_poly.entity_id
_entity_poly.type
_entity_poly.pdbx_seq_one_letter_code
_entity_poly.pdbx_strand_id
1 'polypeptide(L)'
;MEEIVKIGDVYSEQIRDLSYLHDVIFINSQLHAEGDMIMIKLRAEYEKKYNKNLRDFNVFEIEALKKEFREEMENVYRKYEDRIEIR
;
A
#
# COMPACT_ATOMS: atom_id res chain seq x y z
N MET A 1 -20.87 12.66 46.63
CA MET A 1 -19.62 12.03 46.15
C MET A 1 -19.58 12.31 44.67
N GLU A 2 -18.78 13.30 44.28
CA GLU A 2 -18.58 13.62 42.85
C GLU A 2 -17.69 12.54 42.26
N GLU A 3 -18.23 11.82 41.27
CA GLU A 3 -17.52 10.79 40.54
C GLU A 3 -16.48 11.49 39.66
N ILE A 4 -15.20 11.37 40.03
CA ILE A 4 -14.09 11.84 39.19
C ILE A 4 -14.05 10.91 37.98
N VAL A 5 -14.77 11.27 36.93
CA VAL A 5 -14.64 10.62 35.62
C VAL A 5 -13.23 10.91 35.15
N LYS A 6 -12.38 9.88 35.14
CA LYS A 6 -11.05 9.99 34.55
C LYS A 6 -11.27 10.33 33.08
N ILE A 7 -10.79 11.50 32.67
CA ILE A 7 -10.75 11.97 31.28
C ILE A 7 -10.27 10.83 30.33
N GLY A 8 -9.39 9.95 30.79
CA GLY A 8 -8.95 8.76 30.05
C GLY A 8 -10.06 7.83 29.55
N ASP A 9 -11.19 7.71 30.25
CA ASP A 9 -12.26 6.75 29.91
C ASP A 9 -13.26 7.29 28.88
N VAL A 10 -13.39 8.62 28.77
CA VAL A 10 -14.31 9.27 27.80
C VAL A 10 -13.63 9.50 26.45
N TYR A 11 -12.31 9.67 26.44
CA TYR A 11 -11.53 9.91 25.21
C TYR A 11 -10.83 8.67 24.66
N SER A 12 -10.85 7.52 25.34
CA SER A 12 -10.13 6.33 24.89
C SER A 12 -10.60 5.82 23.53
N GLU A 13 -11.90 5.88 23.25
CA GLU A 13 -12.45 5.46 21.95
C GLU A 13 -12.07 6.45 20.84
N GLN A 14 -12.21 7.75 21.07
CA GLN A 14 -11.86 8.79 20.10
C GLN A 14 -10.35 8.82 19.78
N ILE A 15 -9.49 8.60 20.79
CA ILE A 15 -8.04 8.49 20.61
C ILE A 15 -7.67 7.20 19.86
N ARG A 16 -8.40 6.10 20.11
CA ARG A 16 -8.22 4.83 19.41
C ARG A 16 -8.60 4.95 17.93
N ASP A 17 -9.71 5.61 17.62
CA ASP A 17 -10.17 5.87 16.25
C ASP A 17 -9.17 6.73 15.46
N LEU A 18 -8.63 7.79 16.09
CA LEU A 18 -7.61 8.63 15.45
C LEU A 18 -6.29 7.88 15.20
N SER A 19 -5.88 7.03 16.15
CA SER A 19 -4.67 6.21 16.01
C SER A 19 -4.82 5.20 14.87
N TYR A 20 -5.98 4.54 14.78
CA TYR A 20 -6.30 3.63 13.69
C TYR A 20 -6.33 4.35 12.32
N LEU A 21 -6.98 5.50 12.22
CA LEU A 21 -7.01 6.31 10.99
C LEU A 21 -5.60 6.72 10.56
N HIS A 22 -4.74 7.10 11.49
CA HIS A 22 -3.36 7.45 11.22
C HIS A 22 -2.57 6.24 10.67
N ASP A 23 -2.74 5.06 11.26
CA ASP A 23 -2.10 3.83 10.78
C ASP A 23 -2.57 3.44 9.38
N VAL A 24 -3.86 3.58 9.07
CA VAL A 24 -4.40 3.35 7.72
C VAL A 24 -3.78 4.32 6.70
N ILE A 25 -3.71 5.62 7.03
CA ILE A 25 -3.09 6.62 6.14
C ILE A 25 -1.60 6.30 5.92
N PHE A 26 -0.88 5.96 6.98
CA PHE A 26 0.53 5.63 6.91
C PHE A 26 0.77 4.39 6.04
N ILE A 27 0.03 3.31 6.28
CA ILE A 27 0.14 2.07 5.49
C ILE A 27 -0.18 2.34 4.02
N ASN A 28 -1.25 3.08 3.71
CA ASN A 28 -1.55 3.46 2.32
C ASN A 28 -0.41 4.24 1.67
N SER A 29 0.21 5.18 2.39
CA SER A 29 1.39 5.90 1.89
C SER A 29 2.57 4.96 1.62
N GLN A 30 2.80 3.95 2.46
CA GLN A 30 3.86 2.97 2.25
C GLN A 30 3.56 2.07 1.04
N LEU A 31 2.32 1.60 0.89
CA LEU A 31 1.87 0.81 -0.25
C LEU A 31 2.08 1.55 -1.58
N HIS A 32 1.73 2.84 -1.63
CA HIS A 32 1.98 3.66 -2.82
C HIS A 32 3.47 3.82 -3.12
N ALA A 33 4.30 4.12 -2.11
CA ALA A 33 5.73 4.25 -2.30
C ALA A 33 6.40 2.95 -2.78
N GLU A 34 6.01 1.80 -2.22
CA GLU A 34 6.48 0.49 -2.68
C GLU A 34 6.02 0.20 -4.12
N GLY A 35 4.75 0.51 -4.44
CA GLY A 35 4.21 0.35 -5.80
C GLY A 35 4.97 1.18 -6.84
N ASP A 36 5.27 2.44 -6.55
CA ASP A 36 6.03 3.30 -7.46
C ASP A 36 7.44 2.74 -7.72
N MET A 37 8.13 2.27 -6.68
CA MET A 37 9.46 1.66 -6.83
C MET A 37 9.42 0.38 -7.68
N ILE A 38 8.42 -0.48 -7.47
CA ILE A 38 8.23 -1.70 -8.26
C ILE A 38 7.98 -1.35 -9.73
N MET A 39 7.11 -0.37 -10.01
CA MET A 39 6.80 0.05 -11.37
C MET A 39 8.04 0.60 -12.10
N ILE A 40 8.87 1.40 -11.42
CA ILE A 40 10.12 1.93 -11.98
C ILE A 40 11.08 0.78 -12.32
N LYS A 41 11.25 -0.19 -11.40
CA LYS A 41 12.12 -1.35 -11.60
C LYS A 41 11.65 -2.20 -12.77
N LEU A 42 10.39 -2.64 -12.75
CA LEU A 42 9.83 -3.50 -13.80
C LEU A 42 9.86 -2.81 -15.16
N ARG A 43 9.58 -1.50 -15.22
CA ARG A 43 9.73 -0.73 -16.45
C ARG A 43 11.15 -0.84 -17.00
N ALA A 44 12.16 -0.58 -16.18
CA ALA A 44 13.56 -0.63 -16.63
C ALA A 44 13.97 -2.04 -17.10
N GLU A 45 13.52 -3.08 -16.39
CA GLU A 45 13.78 -4.48 -16.75
C GLU A 45 13.12 -4.85 -18.08
N TYR A 46 11.87 -4.44 -18.29
CA TYR A 46 11.13 -4.72 -19.52
C TYR A 46 11.66 -3.93 -20.72
N GLU A 47 11.96 -2.63 -20.54
CA GLU A 47 12.55 -1.81 -21.61
C GLU A 47 13.89 -2.40 -22.07
N LYS A 48 14.69 -2.93 -21.13
CA LYS A 48 15.92 -3.68 -21.43
C LYS A 48 15.64 -5.03 -22.11
N LYS A 49 14.69 -5.81 -21.61
CA LYS A 49 14.31 -7.14 -22.13
C LYS A 49 13.86 -7.09 -23.58
N TYR A 50 13.04 -6.10 -23.92
CA TYR A 50 12.49 -5.93 -25.27
C TYR A 50 13.30 -4.95 -26.14
N ASN A 51 14.35 -4.35 -25.57
CA ASN A 51 15.20 -3.35 -26.21
C ASN A 51 14.42 -2.21 -26.90
N LYS A 52 13.41 -1.68 -26.21
CA LYS A 52 12.56 -0.58 -26.67
C LYS A 52 11.93 0.16 -25.50
N ASN A 53 11.41 1.36 -25.74
CA ASN A 53 10.75 2.15 -24.70
C ASN A 53 9.35 1.60 -24.42
N LEU A 54 8.85 1.82 -23.19
CA LEU A 54 7.52 1.35 -22.75
C LEU A 54 6.38 1.79 -23.68
N ARG A 55 6.49 3.00 -24.26
CA ARG A 55 5.50 3.54 -25.21
C ARG A 55 5.37 2.74 -26.51
N ASP A 56 6.39 1.96 -26.85
CA ASP A 56 6.49 1.17 -28.09
C ASP A 56 6.13 -0.31 -27.83
N PHE A 57 5.58 -0.61 -26.65
CA PHE A 57 5.15 -1.96 -26.29
C PHE A 57 3.83 -2.31 -26.98
N ASN A 58 3.70 -3.56 -27.39
CA ASN A 58 2.44 -4.12 -27.84
C ASN A 58 1.57 -4.55 -26.65
N VAL A 59 0.33 -4.93 -26.94
CA VAL A 59 -0.64 -5.31 -25.90
C VAL A 59 -0.15 -6.49 -25.05
N PHE A 60 0.48 -7.51 -25.64
CA PHE A 60 0.96 -8.67 -24.89
C PHE A 60 2.10 -8.34 -23.93
N GLU A 61 3.01 -7.44 -24.32
CA GLU A 61 4.12 -7.00 -23.47
C GLU A 61 3.63 -6.13 -22.31
N ILE A 62 2.64 -5.25 -22.57
CA ILE A 62 1.99 -4.47 -21.52
C ILE A 62 1.22 -5.38 -20.55
N GLU A 63 0.50 -6.38 -21.04
CA GLU A 63 -0.23 -7.30 -20.16
C GLU A 63 0.72 -8.17 -19.33
N ALA A 64 1.87 -8.59 -19.88
CA ALA A 64 2.90 -9.28 -19.11
C ALA A 64 3.46 -8.40 -17.98
N LEU A 65 3.78 -7.13 -18.28
CA LEU A 65 4.24 -6.15 -17.28
C LEU A 65 3.20 -5.92 -16.18
N LYS A 66 1.92 -5.74 -16.55
CA LYS A 66 0.82 -5.57 -15.57
C LYS A 66 0.64 -6.80 -14.69
N LYS A 67 0.76 -8.00 -15.26
CA LYS A 67 0.64 -9.24 -14.51
C LYS A 67 1.73 -9.34 -13.44
N GLU A 68 2.98 -9.10 -13.82
CA GLU A 68 4.11 -9.15 -12.90
C GLU A 68 4.04 -8.04 -11.84
N PHE A 69 3.64 -6.82 -12.24
CA PHE A 69 3.36 -5.74 -11.29
C PHE A 69 2.30 -6.13 -10.25
N ARG A 70 1.23 -6.80 -10.68
CA ARG A 70 0.18 -7.27 -9.76
C ARG A 70 0.71 -8.32 -8.78
N GLU A 71 1.49 -9.28 -9.25
CA GLU A 71 2.09 -10.32 -8.40
C GLU A 71 3.02 -9.69 -7.34
N GLU A 72 3.83 -8.71 -7.73
CA GLU A 72 4.68 -7.96 -6.79
C GLU A 72 3.86 -7.13 -5.80
N MET A 73 2.80 -6.44 -6.25
CA MET A 73 1.91 -5.71 -5.36
C MET A 73 1.16 -6.61 -4.38
N GLU A 74 0.74 -7.80 -4.79
CA GLU A 74 0.13 -8.80 -3.89
C GLU A 74 1.10 -9.18 -2.77
N ASN A 75 2.40 -9.35 -3.07
CA ASN A 75 3.42 -9.60 -2.06
C ASN A 75 3.58 -8.42 -1.10
N VAL A 76 3.47 -7.18 -1.59
CA VAL A 76 3.47 -5.98 -0.74
C VAL A 76 2.25 -5.97 0.17
N TYR A 77 1.04 -6.16 -0.36
CA TYR A 77 -0.20 -6.16 0.43
C TYR A 77 -0.16 -7.19 1.57
N ARG A 78 0.37 -8.40 1.32
CA ARG A 78 0.53 -9.45 2.34
C ARG A 78 1.39 -9.01 3.54
N LYS A 79 2.34 -8.08 3.37
CA LYS A 79 3.14 -7.54 4.50
C LYS A 79 2.30 -6.73 5.48
N TYR A 80 1.16 -6.20 5.02
CA TYR A 80 0.28 -5.33 5.80
C TYR A 80 -1.06 -5.97 6.14
N GLU A 81 -1.30 -7.21 5.71
CA GLU A 81 -2.55 -7.96 5.89
C GLU A 81 -2.96 -8.06 7.37
N ASP A 82 -2.00 -8.31 8.26
CA ASP A 82 -2.24 -8.39 9.72
C ASP A 82 -2.27 -7.02 10.44
N ARG A 83 -1.98 -5.92 9.72
CA ARG A 83 -1.85 -4.57 10.32
C ARG A 83 -3.11 -3.73 10.22
N ILE A 84 -4.07 -4.13 9.40
CA ILE A 84 -5.37 -3.46 9.26
C ILE A 84 -6.48 -4.50 9.41
N GLU A 85 -7.03 -4.65 10.62
CA GLU A 85 -8.33 -5.31 10.79
C GLU A 85 -9.43 -4.36 10.30
N ILE A 86 -9.95 -4.59 9.10
CA ILE A 86 -11.24 -4.01 8.70
C ILE A 86 -12.32 -4.78 9.47
N ARG A 87 -12.79 -4.22 10.60
CA ARG A 87 -13.98 -4.70 11.32
C ARG A 87 -15.24 -4.01 10.82
#